data_AF-F3ZEJ3-F1
#
_entry.id   AF-F3ZEJ3-F1
#
_cell.length_a   1.000
_cell.length_b   1.000
_cell.length_c   1.000
_cell.angle_alpha   90.00
_cell.angle_beta   90.00
_cell.angle_gamma   90.00
#
_symmetry.space_group_name_H-M   'P 1'
#
loop_
_entity.id
_entity.type
_entity.pdbx_description
1 polymer ?
#
loop_
_entity_poly.entity_id
_entity_poly.type
_entity_poly.pdbx_seq_one_letter_code
_entity_poly.pdbx_strand_id
1 'polypeptide(L)'
;MPPTAGDPPVAPPRARTGTTGRLARHPLGAGSAVLLLLIVLAVLLAPLLTSADPSASSLSGAFAHPGAGHPLGLDSAGRDILARLLYGGRETLGGAALSLVIALVLGVPAGLYAGYRGGLFDAVAGWFVNLVMALPAMVVLLAGRAILGPRVWVLMVVLGVLVAPSFFRLVRGIVADVRGELYVDAARVSGLGDRRIVARHVLVVVRAPLIIQLALVAGLAIGLQAGLEFLGIGSGSSPTWGAMLDEAFKNIQRAPVLMLWPGLALGLTSGALVLLAAALRDVLEDRGTTRGGRTTKRATAPLPEPAPSAAPTERGALLSLRDLAVAYTLPDGTTKEVVHGIDLDLAPGEILGLVGESGSGKTQTAFSVLGILPDGGTVTRGSVTVAGTEIVGLPEKRHRALRGSVVAYVPQEPMSNLDPAFTIGSQLVEPLRTVLGLRRAEARTRALDLLRAVGIPDPERAFRAYPHEISGGMAQRVLIAGAMSCDPRLLIADEPTTALDVRVQAEILALLRRLREERGLGILLVTHNLGVVADLCDRVAVMSGGRLVETGTAEQVLHAPRDPCTRALLDAVLDDVPARAPWQPTPAAATKDATA
;
A
#
# COMPACT_ATOMS: atom_id res chain seq x y z
N MET A 1 7.91 -13.12 57.10
CA MET A 1 6.76 -12.73 56.26
C MET A 1 6.66 -11.21 56.21
N PRO A 2 7.03 -10.58 55.10
CA PRO A 2 6.40 -9.34 54.63
C PRO A 2 5.68 -9.59 53.28
N PRO A 3 4.61 -8.83 52.96
CA PRO A 3 3.82 -9.08 51.76
C PRO A 3 4.52 -8.58 50.49
N THR A 4 4.48 -9.42 49.47
CA THR A 4 4.90 -9.15 48.09
C THR A 4 4.05 -8.04 47.47
N ALA A 5 4.73 -7.04 46.89
CA ALA A 5 4.11 -5.98 46.11
C ALA A 5 3.33 -6.59 44.92
N GLY A 6 2.04 -6.24 44.83
CA GLY A 6 1.15 -6.71 43.77
C GLY A 6 1.47 -6.07 42.42
N ASP A 7 1.29 -6.88 41.37
CA ASP A 7 1.36 -6.43 39.97
C ASP A 7 0.43 -5.24 39.70
N PRO A 8 0.83 -4.30 38.82
CA PRO A 8 -0.05 -3.19 38.44
C PRO A 8 -1.30 -3.72 37.71
N PRO A 9 -2.46 -3.08 37.89
CA PRO A 9 -3.70 -3.53 37.28
C PRO A 9 -3.62 -3.47 35.75
N VAL A 10 -3.91 -4.60 35.11
CA VAL A 10 -4.05 -4.72 33.66
C VAL A 10 -5.15 -3.76 33.19
N ALA A 11 -4.77 -2.77 32.38
CA ALA A 11 -5.71 -1.82 31.82
C ALA A 11 -6.76 -2.56 30.96
N PRO A 12 -8.06 -2.22 31.06
CA PRO A 12 -9.10 -2.90 30.32
C PRO A 12 -8.88 -2.72 28.80
N PRO A 13 -9.22 -3.73 27.97
CA PRO A 13 -9.02 -3.67 26.53
C PRO A 13 -9.83 -2.49 25.96
N ARG A 14 -9.12 -1.54 25.31
CA ARG A 14 -9.77 -0.41 24.63
C ARG A 14 -10.73 -0.94 23.57
N ALA A 15 -11.99 -0.53 23.66
CA ALA A 15 -13.04 -0.90 22.70
C ALA A 15 -12.58 -0.61 21.27
N ARG A 16 -12.67 -1.62 20.40
CA ARG A 16 -12.39 -1.50 18.96
C ARG A 16 -13.31 -0.45 18.36
N THR A 17 -12.79 0.73 18.05
CA THR A 17 -13.57 1.73 17.33
C THR A 17 -13.79 1.24 15.90
N GLY A 18 -15.06 1.04 15.53
CA GLY A 18 -15.45 0.68 14.18
C GLY A 18 -14.92 1.68 13.13
N THR A 19 -15.05 1.33 11.85
CA THR A 19 -14.71 2.21 10.72
C THR A 19 -15.33 3.61 10.85
N THR A 20 -16.56 3.67 11.35
CA THR A 20 -17.29 4.91 11.68
C THR A 20 -16.58 5.75 12.74
N GLY A 21 -16.11 5.13 13.83
CA GLY A 21 -15.39 5.81 14.90
C GLY A 21 -13.99 6.29 14.49
N ARG A 22 -13.37 5.65 13.50
CA ARG A 22 -12.09 6.10 12.91
C ARG A 22 -12.31 7.24 11.91
N LEU A 23 -13.33 7.15 11.07
CA LEU A 23 -13.70 8.22 10.15
C LEU A 23 -14.09 9.51 10.90
N ALA A 24 -14.83 9.39 12.00
CA ALA A 24 -15.19 10.53 12.86
C ALA A 24 -13.98 11.24 13.48
N ARG A 25 -12.81 10.58 13.56
CA ARG A 25 -11.56 11.16 14.07
C ARG A 25 -10.66 11.71 12.97
N HIS A 26 -11.01 11.49 11.70
CA HIS A 26 -10.31 12.05 10.55
C HIS A 26 -10.89 13.44 10.24
N PRO A 27 -10.12 14.55 10.36
CA PRO A 27 -10.67 15.90 10.32
C PRO A 27 -11.38 16.21 8.99
N LEU A 28 -10.76 15.82 7.86
CA LEU A 28 -11.35 16.00 6.53
C LEU A 28 -12.55 15.09 6.30
N GLY A 29 -12.52 13.86 6.85
CA GLY A 29 -13.60 12.87 6.68
C GLY A 29 -14.84 13.19 7.52
N ALA A 30 -14.62 13.65 8.75
CA ALA A 30 -15.69 14.13 9.63
C ALA A 30 -16.30 15.42 9.07
N GLY A 31 -15.49 16.37 8.63
CA GLY A 31 -15.97 17.62 8.04
C GLY A 31 -16.82 17.40 6.79
N SER A 32 -16.35 16.58 5.85
CA SER A 32 -17.11 16.28 4.63
C SER A 32 -18.38 15.46 4.90
N ALA A 33 -18.33 14.50 5.83
CA ALA A 33 -19.50 13.72 6.24
C ALA A 33 -20.57 14.59 6.91
N VAL A 34 -20.18 15.50 7.81
CA VAL A 34 -21.12 16.44 8.46
C VAL A 34 -21.72 17.39 7.43
N LEU A 35 -20.91 17.93 6.52
CA LEU A 35 -21.41 18.82 5.47
C LEU A 35 -22.44 18.11 4.56
N LEU A 36 -22.14 16.90 4.08
CA LEU A 36 -23.09 16.11 3.29
C LEU A 36 -24.35 15.78 4.07
N LEU A 37 -24.22 15.40 5.35
CA LEU A 37 -25.36 15.11 6.20
C LEU A 37 -26.26 16.35 6.36
N LEU A 38 -25.68 17.53 6.57
CA LEU A 38 -26.41 18.79 6.67
C LEU A 38 -27.13 19.14 5.36
N ILE A 39 -26.46 18.99 4.22
CA ILE A 39 -27.07 19.24 2.90
C ILE A 39 -28.24 18.27 2.66
N VAL A 40 -28.02 16.98 2.87
CA VAL A 40 -29.06 15.95 2.70
C VAL A 40 -30.23 16.21 3.65
N LEU A 41 -29.95 16.54 4.91
CA LEU A 41 -30.99 16.84 5.90
C LEU A 41 -31.76 18.11 5.54
N ALA A 42 -31.09 19.17 5.08
CA ALA A 42 -31.75 20.40 4.64
C ALA A 42 -32.69 20.14 3.46
N VAL A 43 -32.24 19.34 2.49
CA VAL A 43 -33.04 18.95 1.32
C VAL A 43 -34.21 18.02 1.69
N LEU A 44 -34.00 17.04 2.58
CA LEU A 44 -35.05 16.13 3.02
C LEU A 44 -36.08 16.83 3.92
N LEU A 45 -35.65 17.76 4.77
CA LEU A 45 -36.51 18.54 5.66
C LEU A 45 -36.98 19.85 5.04
N ALA A 46 -36.88 20.01 3.71
CA ALA A 46 -37.35 21.20 3.00
C ALA A 46 -38.77 21.67 3.43
N PRO A 47 -39.78 20.79 3.57
CA PRO A 47 -41.12 21.19 4.01
C PRO A 47 -41.21 21.75 5.43
N LEU A 48 -40.20 21.50 6.27
CA LEU A 48 -40.11 22.03 7.64
C LEU A 48 -39.29 23.33 7.70
N LEU A 49 -38.38 23.53 6.74
CA LEU A 49 -37.45 24.66 6.71
C LEU A 49 -38.01 25.87 5.95
N THR A 50 -38.97 25.66 5.06
CA THR A 50 -39.65 26.74 4.35
C THR A 50 -41.12 26.39 4.11
N SER A 51 -41.99 27.38 4.31
CA SER A 51 -43.41 27.30 3.98
C SER A 51 -43.72 27.84 2.57
N ALA A 52 -42.73 28.36 1.86
CA ALA A 52 -42.90 28.90 0.52
C ALA A 52 -43.00 27.77 -0.52
N ASP A 53 -43.98 27.88 -1.42
CA ASP A 53 -44.09 26.98 -2.57
C ASP A 53 -42.98 27.31 -3.60
N PRO A 54 -42.10 26.36 -3.95
CA PRO A 54 -40.99 26.59 -4.88
C PRO A 54 -41.42 26.94 -6.32
N SER A 55 -42.70 26.76 -6.64
CA SER A 55 -43.31 27.07 -7.93
C SER A 55 -44.14 28.35 -7.94
N ALA A 56 -44.48 28.90 -6.77
CA ALA A 56 -45.29 30.13 -6.66
C ALA A 56 -44.49 31.35 -7.15
N SER A 57 -44.98 31.99 -8.21
CA SER A 57 -44.37 33.16 -8.85
C SER A 57 -45.07 34.46 -8.46
N SER A 58 -44.28 35.51 -8.25
CA SER A 58 -44.78 36.87 -7.99
C SER A 58 -43.99 37.89 -8.83
N LEU A 59 -44.56 38.30 -9.96
CA LEU A 59 -43.90 39.19 -10.92
C LEU A 59 -43.49 40.54 -10.30
N SER A 60 -44.23 41.03 -9.30
CA SER A 60 -43.90 42.27 -8.57
C SER A 60 -42.63 42.15 -7.71
N GLY A 61 -42.23 40.92 -7.36
CA GLY A 61 -41.04 40.63 -6.55
C GLY A 61 -39.85 40.14 -7.36
N ALA A 62 -39.90 40.16 -8.69
CA ALA A 62 -38.80 39.66 -9.53
C ALA A 62 -37.47 40.33 -9.19
N PHE A 63 -36.42 39.53 -8.98
CA PHE A 63 -35.08 39.97 -8.56
C PHE A 63 -35.02 40.68 -7.19
N ALA A 64 -35.98 40.44 -6.29
CA ALA A 64 -35.90 41.00 -4.94
C ALA A 64 -34.63 40.52 -4.20
N HIS A 65 -33.94 41.46 -3.56
CA HIS A 65 -32.76 41.17 -2.75
C HIS A 65 -33.10 40.34 -1.50
N PRO A 66 -32.11 39.66 -0.89
CA PRO A 66 -32.26 38.96 0.38
C PRO A 66 -32.90 39.85 1.47
N GLY A 67 -33.93 39.34 2.15
CA GLY A 67 -34.67 40.13 3.15
C GLY A 67 -35.60 39.30 4.05
N ALA A 68 -36.26 39.97 4.99
CA ALA A 68 -37.21 39.34 5.92
C ALA A 68 -38.43 38.80 5.15
N GLY A 69 -38.46 37.48 4.94
CA GLY A 69 -39.47 36.78 4.13
C GLY A 69 -38.87 35.93 3.02
N HIS A 70 -37.76 36.39 2.41
CA HIS A 70 -37.03 35.70 1.35
C HIS A 70 -35.52 35.71 1.66
N PRO A 71 -35.01 34.76 2.47
CA PRO A 71 -33.65 34.81 3.01
C PRO A 71 -32.55 34.86 1.95
N LEU A 72 -32.80 34.28 0.77
CA LEU A 72 -31.87 34.28 -0.35
C LEU A 72 -32.32 35.19 -1.51
N GLY A 73 -33.44 35.90 -1.36
CA GLY A 73 -34.07 36.71 -2.39
C GLY A 73 -35.02 35.93 -3.31
N LEU A 74 -35.47 36.59 -4.38
CA LEU A 74 -36.39 36.06 -5.38
C LEU A 74 -35.72 35.99 -6.77
N ASP A 75 -36.09 34.97 -7.55
CA ASP A 75 -35.56 34.75 -8.90
C ASP A 75 -36.20 35.68 -9.96
N SER A 76 -35.91 35.41 -11.24
CA SER A 76 -36.41 36.24 -12.36
C SER A 76 -37.93 36.18 -12.54
N ALA A 77 -38.57 35.11 -12.03
CA ALA A 77 -40.02 34.93 -12.01
C ALA A 77 -40.64 35.28 -10.65
N GLY A 78 -39.84 35.82 -9.72
CA GLY A 78 -40.29 36.18 -8.37
C GLY A 78 -40.55 34.98 -7.46
N ARG A 79 -39.90 33.83 -7.70
CA ARG A 79 -40.00 32.63 -6.87
C ARG A 79 -38.89 32.62 -5.82
N ASP A 80 -39.19 32.05 -4.64
CA ASP A 80 -38.25 32.01 -3.52
C ASP A 80 -37.03 31.12 -3.80
N ILE A 81 -35.84 31.72 -3.75
CA ILE A 81 -34.58 31.03 -4.09
C ILE A 81 -34.25 29.94 -3.07
N LEU A 82 -34.53 30.16 -1.77
CA LEU A 82 -34.27 29.18 -0.73
C LEU A 82 -35.18 27.95 -0.90
N ALA A 83 -36.48 28.17 -1.15
CA ALA A 83 -37.41 27.09 -1.44
C ALA A 83 -36.98 26.31 -2.68
N ARG A 84 -36.63 27.00 -3.77
CA ARG A 84 -36.13 26.34 -4.99
C ARG A 84 -34.84 25.56 -4.75
N LEU A 85 -33.92 26.07 -3.92
CA LEU A 85 -32.66 25.39 -3.60
C LEU A 85 -32.90 24.09 -2.82
N LEU A 86 -33.78 24.11 -1.82
CA LEU A 86 -34.07 22.95 -0.97
C LEU A 86 -34.89 21.89 -1.72
N TYR A 87 -35.98 22.28 -2.37
CA TYR A 87 -36.81 21.37 -3.15
C TYR A 87 -36.09 20.87 -4.41
N GLY A 88 -35.31 21.73 -5.07
CA GLY A 88 -34.51 21.34 -6.22
C GLY A 88 -33.37 20.38 -5.87
N GLY A 89 -32.83 20.49 -4.66
CA GLY A 89 -31.88 19.50 -4.15
C GLY A 89 -32.48 18.09 -4.05
N ARG A 90 -33.80 17.95 -3.82
CA ARG A 90 -34.45 16.63 -3.73
C ARG A 90 -34.43 15.91 -5.07
N GLU A 91 -34.72 16.65 -6.14
CA GLU A 91 -34.70 16.14 -7.51
C GLU A 91 -33.27 15.85 -7.98
N THR A 92 -32.31 16.74 -7.66
CA THR A 92 -30.90 16.56 -8.04
C THR A 92 -30.23 15.42 -7.29
N LEU A 93 -30.34 15.36 -5.96
CA LEU A 93 -29.72 14.30 -5.17
C LEU A 93 -30.47 12.96 -5.29
N GLY A 94 -31.80 13.01 -5.37
CA GLY A 94 -32.63 11.82 -5.56
C GLY A 94 -32.38 11.15 -6.91
N GLY A 95 -32.27 11.94 -7.97
CA GLY A 95 -31.91 11.46 -9.31
C GLY A 95 -30.54 10.79 -9.34
N ALA A 96 -29.52 11.46 -8.80
CA ALA A 96 -28.17 10.89 -8.68
C ALA A 96 -28.16 9.59 -7.86
N ALA A 97 -28.86 9.55 -6.72
CA ALA A 97 -28.97 8.35 -5.88
C ALA A 97 -29.65 7.19 -6.61
N LEU A 98 -30.72 7.44 -7.37
CA LEU A 98 -31.38 6.40 -8.18
C LEU A 98 -30.43 5.82 -9.23
N SER A 99 -29.71 6.68 -9.96
CA SER A 99 -28.75 6.24 -10.99
C SER A 99 -27.67 5.34 -10.38
N LEU A 100 -27.20 5.69 -9.18
CA LEU A 100 -26.18 4.97 -8.45
C LEU A 100 -26.66 3.59 -7.99
N VAL A 101 -27.88 3.50 -7.46
CA VAL A 101 -28.51 2.24 -7.06
C VAL A 101 -28.61 1.29 -8.25
N ILE A 102 -29.09 1.77 -9.38
CA ILE A 102 -29.21 0.96 -10.60
C ILE A 102 -27.83 0.50 -11.09
N ALA A 103 -26.85 1.41 -11.12
CA ALA A 103 -25.49 1.10 -11.53
C ALA A 103 -24.84 0.04 -10.63
N LEU A 104 -25.06 0.10 -9.32
CA LEU A 104 -24.57 -0.90 -8.36
C LEU A 104 -25.27 -2.26 -8.53
N VAL A 105 -26.60 -2.26 -8.63
CA VAL A 105 -27.41 -3.49 -8.75
C VAL A 105 -27.07 -4.26 -10.02
N LEU A 106 -26.77 -3.56 -11.12
CA LEU A 106 -26.37 -4.18 -12.37
C LEU A 106 -24.88 -4.50 -12.41
N GLY A 107 -24.04 -3.51 -12.09
CA GLY A 107 -22.59 -3.59 -12.31
C GLY A 107 -21.86 -4.51 -11.33
N VAL A 108 -22.15 -4.41 -10.04
CA VAL A 108 -21.40 -5.17 -9.01
C VAL A 108 -21.66 -6.68 -9.10
N PRO A 109 -22.91 -7.18 -9.15
CA PRO A 109 -23.15 -8.62 -9.28
C PRO A 109 -22.62 -9.19 -10.59
N ALA A 110 -22.82 -8.49 -11.71
CA ALA A 110 -22.30 -8.92 -13.01
C ALA A 110 -20.76 -8.97 -13.01
N GLY A 111 -20.09 -7.97 -12.43
CA GLY A 111 -18.64 -7.91 -12.32
C GLY A 111 -18.08 -9.01 -11.41
N LEU A 112 -18.71 -9.25 -10.25
CA LEU A 112 -18.34 -10.34 -9.34
C LEU A 112 -18.42 -11.68 -10.05
N TYR A 113 -19.53 -11.92 -10.76
CA TYR A 113 -19.76 -13.19 -11.44
C TYR A 113 -18.79 -13.39 -12.60
N ALA A 114 -18.58 -12.34 -13.41
CA ALA A 114 -17.65 -12.35 -14.53
C ALA A 114 -16.20 -12.59 -14.09
N GLY A 115 -15.71 -11.85 -13.10
CA GLY A 115 -14.35 -12.04 -12.58
C GLY A 115 -14.14 -13.40 -11.92
N TYR A 116 -15.14 -13.89 -11.15
CA TYR A 116 -14.99 -15.13 -10.40
C TYR A 116 -15.12 -16.40 -11.26
N ARG A 117 -16.05 -16.42 -12.24
CA ARG A 117 -16.21 -17.59 -13.12
C ARG A 117 -15.41 -17.51 -14.41
N GLY A 118 -15.17 -16.32 -14.94
CA GLY A 118 -14.49 -16.15 -16.24
C GLY A 118 -15.26 -16.80 -17.40
N GLY A 119 -14.54 -17.09 -18.48
CA GLY A 119 -15.06 -17.87 -19.62
C GLY A 119 -16.06 -17.10 -20.51
N LEU A 120 -17.04 -17.82 -21.06
CA LEU A 120 -17.97 -17.27 -22.06
C LEU A 120 -18.80 -16.10 -21.51
N PHE A 121 -19.26 -16.19 -20.26
CA PHE A 121 -20.03 -15.10 -19.65
C PHE A 121 -19.18 -13.83 -19.57
N ASP A 122 -17.92 -13.96 -19.16
CA ASP A 122 -17.01 -12.82 -19.02
C ASP A 122 -16.71 -12.13 -20.36
N ALA A 123 -16.60 -12.94 -21.43
CA ALA A 123 -16.44 -12.44 -22.80
C ALA A 123 -17.70 -11.70 -23.29
N VAL A 124 -18.89 -12.30 -23.13
CA VAL A 124 -20.17 -11.71 -23.57
C VAL A 124 -20.51 -10.45 -22.76
N ALA A 125 -20.39 -10.51 -21.43
CA ALA A 125 -20.61 -9.37 -20.55
C ALA A 125 -19.61 -8.24 -20.84
N GLY A 126 -18.33 -8.58 -21.07
CA GLY A 126 -17.30 -7.63 -21.47
C GLY A 126 -17.62 -6.94 -22.80
N TRP A 127 -18.08 -7.68 -23.80
CA TRP A 127 -18.50 -7.11 -25.09
C TRP A 127 -19.66 -6.13 -24.93
N PHE A 128 -20.71 -6.50 -24.20
CA PHE A 128 -21.85 -5.60 -23.94
C PHE A 128 -21.42 -4.35 -23.17
N VAL A 129 -20.57 -4.50 -22.16
CA VAL A 129 -20.00 -3.39 -21.39
C VAL A 129 -19.20 -2.44 -22.28
N ASN A 130 -18.40 -2.97 -23.20
CA ASN A 130 -17.65 -2.15 -24.16
C ASN A 130 -18.58 -1.41 -25.12
N LEU A 131 -19.66 -2.06 -25.57
CA LEU A 131 -20.68 -1.43 -26.41
C LEU A 131 -21.36 -0.27 -25.70
N VAL A 132 -21.80 -0.45 -24.45
CA VAL A 132 -22.44 0.61 -23.66
C VAL A 132 -21.48 1.77 -23.40
N MET A 133 -20.23 1.48 -23.07
CA MET A 133 -19.20 2.51 -22.83
C MET A 133 -18.77 3.26 -24.10
N ALA A 134 -18.99 2.70 -25.28
CA ALA A 134 -18.76 3.40 -26.54
C ALA A 134 -19.81 4.49 -26.80
N LEU A 135 -20.97 4.44 -26.13
CA LEU A 135 -22.04 5.43 -26.28
C LEU A 135 -21.73 6.69 -25.44
N PRO A 136 -21.70 7.89 -26.04
CA PRO A 136 -21.57 9.13 -25.27
C PRO A 136 -22.80 9.34 -24.38
N ALA A 137 -22.62 9.29 -23.06
CA ALA A 137 -23.73 9.31 -22.11
C ALA A 137 -24.66 10.52 -22.29
N MET A 138 -24.09 11.70 -22.54
CA MET A 138 -24.87 12.93 -22.79
C MET A 138 -25.79 12.82 -24.01
N VAL A 139 -25.29 12.22 -25.11
CA VAL A 139 -26.06 12.05 -26.35
C VAL A 139 -27.20 11.06 -26.13
N VAL A 140 -26.94 9.95 -25.43
CA VAL A 140 -27.97 8.96 -25.10
C VAL A 140 -29.04 9.56 -24.20
N LEU A 141 -28.67 10.37 -23.21
CA LEU A 141 -29.65 11.02 -22.33
C LEU A 141 -30.50 12.06 -23.07
N LEU A 142 -29.90 12.82 -24.00
CA LEU A 142 -30.62 13.76 -24.85
C LEU A 142 -31.63 13.04 -25.77
N ALA A 143 -31.20 11.96 -26.44
CA ALA A 143 -32.08 11.13 -27.25
C ALA A 143 -33.17 10.45 -26.41
N GLY A 144 -32.78 9.94 -25.23
CA GLY A 144 -33.67 9.32 -24.25
C GLY A 144 -34.77 10.27 -23.80
N ARG A 145 -34.48 11.56 -23.63
CA ARG A 145 -35.53 12.56 -23.36
C ARG A 145 -36.55 12.66 -24.48
N ALA A 146 -36.11 12.68 -25.74
CA ALA A 146 -37.02 12.81 -26.87
C ALA A 146 -37.99 11.62 -26.97
N ILE A 147 -37.54 10.43 -26.57
CA ILE A 147 -38.30 9.18 -26.67
C ILE A 147 -39.13 8.91 -25.40
N LEU A 148 -38.51 9.03 -24.23
CA LEU A 148 -39.07 8.64 -22.92
C LEU A 148 -39.68 9.81 -22.15
N GLY A 149 -39.52 11.03 -22.65
CA GLY A 149 -40.07 12.25 -22.08
C GLY A 149 -39.13 13.01 -21.13
N PRO A 150 -39.57 14.17 -20.61
CA PRO A 150 -38.74 15.13 -19.88
C PRO A 150 -38.56 14.82 -18.37
N ARG A 151 -38.99 13.63 -17.92
CA ARG A 151 -38.97 13.28 -16.49
C ARG A 151 -37.54 12.92 -16.06
N VAL A 152 -36.98 13.73 -15.16
CA VAL A 152 -35.62 13.58 -14.61
C VAL A 152 -35.36 12.14 -14.12
N TRP A 153 -36.28 11.58 -13.34
CA TRP A 153 -36.17 10.22 -12.79
C TRP A 153 -35.98 9.15 -13.87
N VAL A 154 -36.63 9.27 -15.03
CA VAL A 154 -36.49 8.31 -16.14
C VAL A 154 -35.11 8.42 -16.78
N LEU A 155 -34.61 9.64 -16.96
CA LEU A 155 -33.25 9.87 -17.46
C LEU A 155 -32.19 9.34 -16.49
N MET A 156 -32.46 9.39 -15.19
CA MET A 156 -31.54 8.84 -14.18
C MET A 156 -31.52 7.31 -14.14
N VAL A 157 -32.62 6.65 -14.51
CA VAL A 157 -32.62 5.20 -14.78
C VAL A 157 -31.69 4.87 -15.94
N VAL A 158 -31.82 5.61 -17.05
CA VAL A 158 -30.95 5.43 -18.23
C VAL A 158 -29.49 5.70 -17.88
N LEU A 159 -29.20 6.78 -17.15
CA LEU A 159 -27.86 7.09 -16.66
C LEU A 159 -27.30 5.96 -15.79
N GLY A 160 -28.11 5.39 -14.89
CA GLY A 160 -27.69 4.26 -14.06
C GLY A 160 -27.25 3.04 -14.88
N VAL A 161 -27.98 2.72 -15.95
CA VAL A 161 -27.58 1.64 -16.90
C VAL A 161 -26.29 1.99 -17.63
N LEU A 162 -26.12 3.23 -18.07
CA LEU A 162 -24.91 3.69 -18.76
C LEU A 162 -23.67 3.70 -17.86
N VAL A 163 -23.87 3.89 -16.55
CA VAL A 163 -22.80 3.96 -15.54
C VAL A 163 -22.47 2.59 -14.94
N ALA A 164 -23.41 1.64 -14.94
CA ALA A 164 -23.22 0.26 -14.48
C ALA A 164 -21.92 -0.42 -14.98
N PRO A 165 -21.46 -0.22 -16.24
CA PRO A 165 -20.24 -0.83 -16.73
C PRO A 165 -18.96 -0.36 -16.01
N SER A 166 -18.97 0.83 -15.39
CA SER A 166 -17.83 1.31 -14.60
C SER A 166 -17.61 0.47 -13.34
N PHE A 167 -18.70 0.14 -12.64
CA PHE A 167 -18.69 -0.79 -11.50
C PHE A 167 -18.36 -2.21 -11.95
N PHE A 168 -18.94 -2.66 -13.07
CA PHE A 168 -18.61 -3.97 -13.63
C PHE A 168 -17.11 -4.14 -13.86
N ARG A 169 -16.46 -3.20 -14.55
CA ARG A 169 -15.03 -3.29 -14.90
C ARG A 169 -14.16 -3.31 -13.65
N LEU A 170 -14.42 -2.40 -12.71
CA LEU A 170 -13.66 -2.32 -11.45
C LEU A 170 -13.76 -3.63 -10.65
N VAL A 171 -14.99 -4.12 -10.46
CA VAL A 171 -15.22 -5.33 -9.68
C VAL A 171 -14.68 -6.55 -10.40
N ARG A 172 -14.93 -6.69 -11.72
CA ARG A 172 -14.38 -7.78 -12.53
C ARG A 172 -12.86 -7.85 -12.44
N GLY A 173 -12.16 -6.73 -12.61
CA GLY A 173 -10.70 -6.68 -12.58
C GLY A 173 -10.15 -7.19 -11.25
N ILE A 174 -10.58 -6.58 -10.14
CA ILE A 174 -10.14 -6.96 -8.79
C ILE A 174 -10.46 -8.43 -8.49
N VAL A 175 -11.65 -8.91 -8.89
CA VAL A 175 -12.06 -10.29 -8.63
C VAL A 175 -11.27 -11.27 -9.48
N ALA A 176 -10.96 -10.93 -10.73
CA ALA A 176 -10.13 -11.78 -11.60
C ALA A 176 -8.71 -11.94 -11.03
N ASP A 177 -8.13 -10.86 -10.50
CA ASP A 177 -6.82 -10.88 -9.85
C ASP A 177 -6.87 -11.75 -8.57
N VAL A 178 -7.87 -11.50 -7.71
CA VAL A 178 -8.07 -12.24 -6.46
C VAL A 178 -8.35 -13.73 -6.69
N ARG A 179 -9.06 -14.09 -7.77
CA ARG A 179 -9.41 -15.48 -8.06
C ARG A 179 -8.16 -16.35 -8.21
N GLY A 180 -7.07 -15.81 -8.77
CA GLY A 180 -5.82 -16.53 -9.01
C GLY A 180 -4.92 -16.66 -7.77
N GLU A 181 -5.32 -16.10 -6.64
CA GLU A 181 -4.53 -16.11 -5.43
C GLU A 181 -4.58 -17.45 -4.68
N LEU A 182 -3.44 -17.87 -4.14
CA LEU A 182 -3.27 -19.16 -3.46
C LEU A 182 -4.24 -19.34 -2.26
N TYR A 183 -4.67 -18.25 -1.61
CA TYR A 183 -5.64 -18.34 -0.51
C TYR A 183 -7.07 -18.66 -0.98
N VAL A 184 -7.43 -18.29 -2.21
CA VAL A 184 -8.73 -18.64 -2.81
C VAL A 184 -8.74 -20.12 -3.16
N ASP A 185 -7.63 -20.62 -3.72
CA ASP A 185 -7.44 -22.05 -4.02
C ASP A 185 -7.41 -22.89 -2.73
N ALA A 186 -6.69 -22.42 -1.70
CA ALA A 186 -6.68 -23.07 -0.39
C ALA A 186 -8.08 -23.14 0.23
N ALA A 187 -8.89 -22.08 0.12
CA ALA A 187 -10.27 -22.09 0.61
C ALA A 187 -11.15 -23.09 -0.15
N ARG A 188 -10.94 -23.23 -1.47
CA ARG A 188 -11.66 -24.20 -2.30
C ARG A 188 -11.28 -25.64 -1.95
N VAL A 189 -9.99 -25.92 -1.78
CA VAL A 189 -9.48 -27.24 -1.34
C VAL A 189 -9.95 -27.57 0.08
N SER A 190 -10.10 -26.56 0.94
CA SER A 190 -10.66 -26.70 2.30
C SER A 190 -12.18 -26.91 2.33
N GLY A 191 -12.85 -27.02 1.17
CA GLY A 191 -14.28 -27.33 1.07
C GLY A 191 -15.22 -26.14 1.24
N LEU A 192 -14.74 -24.89 1.19
CA LEU A 192 -15.64 -23.74 1.17
C LEU A 192 -16.33 -23.63 -0.18
N GLY A 193 -17.66 -23.48 -0.17
CA GLY A 193 -18.43 -23.21 -1.38
C GLY A 193 -18.18 -21.79 -1.94
N ASP A 194 -18.30 -21.65 -3.26
CA ASP A 194 -18.07 -20.40 -4.01
C ASP A 194 -18.73 -19.17 -3.40
N ARG A 195 -19.98 -19.28 -2.95
CA ARG A 195 -20.72 -18.16 -2.34
C ARG A 195 -20.05 -17.65 -1.07
N ARG A 196 -19.48 -18.56 -0.27
CA ARG A 196 -18.80 -18.23 0.99
C ARG A 196 -17.42 -17.64 0.72
N ILE A 197 -16.72 -18.13 -0.30
CA ILE A 197 -15.45 -17.59 -0.77
C ILE A 197 -15.65 -16.15 -1.24
N VAL A 198 -16.62 -15.92 -2.13
CA VAL A 198 -16.94 -14.57 -2.62
C VAL A 198 -17.33 -13.63 -1.48
N ALA A 199 -18.22 -14.06 -0.58
CA ALA A 199 -18.71 -13.20 0.48
C ALA A 199 -17.64 -12.83 1.52
N ARG A 200 -16.75 -13.77 1.87
CA ARG A 200 -15.81 -13.60 2.99
C ARG A 200 -14.42 -13.16 2.56
N HIS A 201 -13.97 -13.58 1.39
CA HIS A 201 -12.60 -13.34 0.92
C HIS A 201 -12.57 -12.29 -0.20
N VAL A 202 -13.48 -12.37 -1.17
CA VAL A 202 -13.46 -11.48 -2.34
C VAL A 202 -14.10 -10.11 -2.05
N LEU A 203 -15.31 -10.07 -1.45
CA LEU A 203 -16.00 -8.80 -1.15
C LEU A 203 -15.22 -7.90 -0.18
N VAL A 204 -14.39 -8.48 0.67
CA VAL A 204 -13.56 -7.73 1.63
C VAL A 204 -12.48 -6.91 0.92
N VAL A 205 -11.97 -7.39 -0.21
CA VAL A 205 -10.96 -6.70 -1.03
C VAL A 205 -11.63 -5.61 -1.87
N VAL A 206 -12.80 -5.92 -2.46
CA VAL A 206 -13.49 -5.01 -3.40
C VAL A 206 -14.12 -3.80 -2.70
N ARG A 207 -14.50 -3.90 -1.41
CA ARG A 207 -15.28 -2.86 -0.72
C ARG A 207 -14.66 -1.46 -0.73
N ALA A 208 -13.34 -1.33 -0.57
CA ALA A 208 -12.70 -0.02 -0.47
C ALA A 208 -12.66 0.71 -1.84
N PRO A 209 -12.14 0.07 -2.92
CA PRO A 209 -12.27 0.61 -4.27
C PRO A 209 -13.72 0.89 -4.68
N LEU A 210 -14.66 0.03 -4.28
CA LEU A 210 -16.08 0.21 -4.60
C LEU A 210 -16.68 1.47 -3.97
N ILE A 211 -16.34 1.78 -2.71
CA ILE A 211 -16.86 3.00 -2.06
C ILE A 211 -16.24 4.26 -2.67
N ILE A 212 -14.97 4.21 -3.08
CA ILE A 212 -14.34 5.33 -3.79
C ILE A 212 -15.03 5.57 -5.12
N GLN A 213 -15.25 4.50 -5.90
CA GLN A 213 -15.95 4.57 -7.17
C GLN A 213 -17.38 5.11 -6.99
N LEU A 214 -18.06 4.70 -5.92
CA LEU A 214 -19.40 5.18 -5.58
C LEU A 214 -19.46 6.70 -5.46
N ALA A 215 -18.52 7.30 -4.73
CA ALA A 215 -18.48 8.74 -4.51
C ALA A 215 -18.12 9.53 -5.78
N LEU A 216 -17.16 9.03 -6.57
CA LEU A 216 -16.79 9.64 -7.86
C LEU A 216 -17.95 9.63 -8.83
N VAL A 217 -18.63 8.49 -8.95
CA VAL A 217 -19.79 8.33 -9.82
C VAL A 217 -20.97 9.18 -9.34
N ALA A 218 -21.20 9.30 -8.03
CA ALA A 218 -22.25 10.17 -7.50
C ALA A 218 -22.01 11.64 -7.89
N GLY A 219 -20.78 12.13 -7.77
CA GLY A 219 -20.42 13.49 -8.22
C GLY A 219 -20.61 13.68 -9.73
N LEU A 220 -20.19 12.70 -10.53
CA LEU A 220 -20.40 12.72 -11.99
C LEU A 220 -21.89 12.71 -12.35
N ALA A 221 -22.71 11.91 -11.66
CA ALA A 221 -24.15 11.83 -11.90
C ALA A 221 -24.85 13.16 -11.59
N ILE A 222 -24.52 13.79 -10.46
CA ILE A 222 -25.00 15.12 -10.10
C ILE A 222 -24.61 16.15 -11.18
N GLY A 223 -23.34 16.13 -11.63
CA GLY A 223 -22.84 17.03 -12.65
C GLY A 223 -23.51 16.84 -14.02
N LEU A 224 -23.68 15.59 -14.47
CA LEU A 224 -24.35 15.28 -15.74
C LEU A 224 -25.84 15.65 -15.70
N GLN A 225 -26.52 15.36 -14.60
CA GLN A 225 -27.92 15.74 -14.41
C GLN A 225 -28.08 17.27 -14.44
N ALA A 226 -27.27 17.99 -13.65
CA ALA A 226 -27.29 19.44 -13.62
C ALA A 226 -26.94 20.06 -14.99
N GLY A 227 -25.98 19.46 -15.71
CA GLY A 227 -25.59 19.88 -17.06
C GLY A 227 -26.70 19.69 -18.10
N LEU A 228 -27.45 18.57 -18.05
CA LEU A 228 -28.61 18.37 -18.90
C LEU A 228 -29.68 19.43 -18.65
N GLU A 229 -30.03 19.65 -17.39
CA GLU A 229 -31.04 20.65 -17.01
C GLU A 229 -30.57 22.07 -17.33
N PHE A 230 -29.27 22.35 -17.20
CA PHE A 230 -28.64 23.61 -17.59
C PHE A 230 -28.83 23.92 -19.08
N LEU A 231 -28.76 22.89 -19.93
CA LEU A 231 -29.02 23.01 -21.37
C LEU A 231 -30.52 23.16 -21.70
N GLY A 232 -31.40 23.31 -20.71
CA GLY A 232 -32.85 23.44 -20.89
C GLY A 232 -33.58 22.11 -21.10
N ILE A 233 -32.90 20.97 -20.88
CA ILE A 233 -33.39 19.62 -21.16
C ILE A 233 -34.05 19.03 -19.88
N GLY A 234 -34.77 19.85 -19.11
CA GLY A 234 -35.49 19.49 -17.87
C GLY A 234 -37.04 19.54 -17.97
N SER A 235 -37.76 19.25 -16.88
CA SER A 235 -39.24 19.24 -16.85
C SER A 235 -39.86 20.65 -16.87
N GLY A 236 -39.07 21.71 -16.69
CA GLY A 236 -39.49 23.12 -16.70
C GLY A 236 -40.39 23.55 -15.51
N SER A 237 -41.16 22.62 -14.96
CA SER A 237 -42.07 22.82 -13.83
C SER A 237 -41.45 22.48 -12.46
N SER A 238 -40.48 21.58 -12.41
CA SER A 238 -39.81 21.20 -11.16
C SER A 238 -38.55 22.03 -10.93
N PRO A 239 -38.32 22.55 -9.72
CA PRO A 239 -37.04 23.16 -9.38
C PRO A 239 -35.96 22.08 -9.39
N THR A 240 -34.78 22.41 -9.88
CA THR A 240 -33.56 21.58 -9.78
C THR A 240 -32.35 22.52 -9.76
N TRP A 241 -31.20 22.06 -9.24
CA TRP A 241 -30.01 22.91 -9.22
C TRP A 241 -29.50 23.26 -10.63
N GLY A 242 -29.64 22.37 -11.61
CA GLY A 242 -29.29 22.65 -13.00
C GLY A 242 -30.21 23.67 -13.66
N ALA A 243 -31.53 23.58 -13.43
CA ALA A 243 -32.49 24.55 -13.94
C ALA A 243 -32.31 25.94 -13.31
N MET A 244 -31.95 25.99 -12.02
CA MET A 244 -31.59 27.25 -11.35
C MET A 244 -30.32 27.87 -11.95
N LEU A 245 -29.33 27.07 -12.35
CA LEU A 245 -28.14 27.56 -13.06
C LEU A 245 -28.45 28.09 -14.46
N ASP A 246 -29.32 27.43 -15.22
CA ASP A 246 -29.76 27.91 -16.55
C ASP A 246 -30.42 29.29 -16.43
N GLU A 247 -31.34 29.42 -15.48
CA GLU A 247 -32.02 30.68 -15.19
C GLU A 247 -31.04 31.77 -14.75
N ALA A 248 -30.09 31.44 -13.87
CA ALA A 248 -29.07 32.38 -13.43
C ALA A 248 -28.15 32.83 -14.57
N PHE A 249 -27.76 31.91 -15.46
CA PHE A 249 -26.90 32.20 -16.61
C PHE A 249 -27.60 33.13 -17.60
N LYS A 250 -28.88 32.89 -17.89
CA LYS A 250 -29.70 33.78 -18.74
C LYS A 250 -29.82 35.20 -18.17
N ASN A 251 -29.76 35.34 -16.84
CA ASN A 251 -29.92 36.61 -16.13
C ASN A 251 -28.61 37.17 -15.56
N ILE A 252 -27.45 36.65 -15.97
CA ILE A 252 -26.15 36.94 -15.33
C ILE A 252 -25.79 38.42 -15.33
N GLN A 253 -26.18 39.15 -16.38
CA GLN A 253 -25.92 40.59 -16.50
C GLN A 253 -26.79 41.44 -15.56
N ARG A 254 -27.95 40.92 -15.14
CA ARG A 254 -28.93 41.65 -14.31
C ARG A 254 -28.81 41.28 -12.84
N ALA A 255 -28.63 40.01 -12.54
CA ALA A 255 -28.58 39.48 -11.17
C ALA A 255 -27.51 38.39 -11.06
N PRO A 256 -26.21 38.75 -11.03
CA PRO A 256 -25.11 37.78 -11.03
C PRO A 256 -25.11 36.86 -9.80
N VAL A 257 -25.70 37.32 -8.69
CA VAL A 257 -25.81 36.56 -7.43
C VAL A 257 -26.68 35.31 -7.58
N LEU A 258 -27.60 35.25 -8.57
CA LEU A 258 -28.45 34.07 -8.79
C LEU A 258 -27.63 32.81 -9.11
N MET A 259 -26.43 32.96 -9.67
CA MET A 259 -25.57 31.82 -10.03
C MET A 259 -24.85 31.23 -8.80
N LEU A 260 -24.66 32.05 -7.75
CA LEU A 260 -23.88 31.69 -6.57
C LEU A 260 -24.50 30.51 -5.82
N TRP A 261 -25.80 30.57 -5.53
CA TRP A 261 -26.47 29.60 -4.65
C TRP A 261 -26.53 28.17 -5.22
N PRO A 262 -27.05 27.93 -6.44
CA PRO A 262 -27.05 26.59 -7.03
C PRO A 262 -25.62 26.12 -7.34
N GLY A 263 -24.70 27.03 -7.70
CA GLY A 263 -23.28 26.71 -7.89
C GLY A 263 -22.59 26.23 -6.60
N LEU A 264 -22.83 26.92 -5.48
CA LEU A 264 -22.35 26.50 -4.16
C LEU A 264 -22.93 25.16 -3.74
N ALA A 265 -24.24 24.93 -3.94
CA ALA A 265 -24.86 23.66 -3.59
C ALA A 265 -24.24 22.48 -4.38
N LEU A 266 -24.04 22.64 -5.68
CA LEU A 266 -23.39 21.65 -6.53
C LEU A 266 -21.91 21.43 -6.17
N GLY A 267 -21.17 22.53 -5.97
CA GLY A 267 -19.74 22.50 -5.65
C GLY A 267 -19.46 21.90 -4.28
N LEU A 268 -20.19 22.31 -3.25
CA LEU A 268 -20.06 21.78 -1.88
C LEU A 268 -20.46 20.31 -1.81
N THR A 269 -21.54 19.90 -2.47
CA THR A 269 -21.96 18.50 -2.49
C THR A 269 -20.93 17.62 -3.20
N SER A 270 -20.52 18.00 -4.42
CA SER A 270 -19.55 17.22 -5.19
C SER A 270 -18.18 17.18 -4.51
N GLY A 271 -17.70 18.33 -4.00
CA GLY A 271 -16.45 18.42 -3.26
C GLY A 271 -16.46 17.58 -1.98
N ALA A 272 -17.57 17.62 -1.22
CA ALA A 272 -17.70 16.82 -0.01
C ALA A 272 -17.77 15.31 -0.30
N LEU A 273 -18.40 14.87 -1.40
CA LEU A 273 -18.37 13.47 -1.83
C LEU A 273 -16.94 13.00 -2.13
N VAL A 274 -16.16 13.79 -2.88
CA VAL A 274 -14.76 13.45 -3.21
C VAL A 274 -13.89 13.41 -1.95
N LEU A 275 -14.00 14.42 -1.07
CA LEU A 275 -13.24 14.46 0.17
C LEU A 275 -13.61 13.32 1.13
N LEU A 276 -14.89 12.96 1.20
CA LEU A 276 -15.35 11.82 1.99
C LEU A 276 -14.78 10.49 1.44
N ALA A 277 -14.73 10.35 0.11
CA ALA A 277 -14.14 9.17 -0.55
C ALA A 277 -12.66 9.02 -0.22
N ALA A 278 -11.90 10.12 -0.34
CA ALA A 278 -10.47 10.16 -0.02
C ALA A 278 -10.22 9.81 1.46
N ALA A 279 -10.96 10.44 2.38
CA ALA A 279 -10.83 10.14 3.80
C ALA A 279 -11.22 8.69 4.13
N LEU A 280 -12.22 8.13 3.46
CA LEU A 280 -12.62 6.73 3.68
C LEU A 280 -11.60 5.75 3.11
N ARG A 281 -10.99 6.07 1.97
CA ARG A 281 -9.83 5.35 1.42
C ARG A 281 -8.72 5.30 2.47
N ASP A 282 -8.32 6.45 2.98
CA ASP A 282 -7.26 6.56 3.99
C ASP A 282 -7.61 5.70 5.21
N VAL A 283 -8.83 5.79 5.77
CA VAL A 283 -9.22 4.98 6.94
C VAL A 283 -9.28 3.47 6.68
N LEU A 284 -9.57 3.06 5.45
CA LEU A 284 -9.64 1.65 5.05
C LEU A 284 -8.27 1.07 4.71
N GLU A 285 -7.38 1.87 4.12
CA GLU A 285 -5.98 1.53 3.78
C GLU A 285 -5.06 1.65 5.02
N ASP A 286 -5.31 2.61 5.91
CA ASP A 286 -4.54 2.91 7.12
C ASP A 286 -4.87 1.95 8.28
N ARG A 287 -4.54 0.67 8.06
CA ARG A 287 -4.47 -0.35 9.11
C ARG A 287 -3.17 -0.27 9.93
N GLY A 288 -2.40 0.82 9.84
CA GLY A 288 -1.02 0.81 10.32
C GLY A 288 -0.46 2.13 10.86
N THR A 289 -1.25 3.06 11.42
CA THR A 289 -0.64 4.20 12.13
C THR A 289 -1.34 4.55 13.44
N THR A 290 -0.60 4.47 14.55
CA THR A 290 -0.95 5.20 15.78
C THR A 290 -0.11 6.46 15.86
N ARG A 291 -0.82 7.60 15.87
CA ARG A 291 -0.36 8.97 16.15
C ARG A 291 0.78 9.04 17.17
N GLY A 292 1.84 9.76 16.78
CA GLY A 292 3.07 9.97 17.54
C GLY A 292 2.85 10.60 18.92
N GLY A 293 3.46 9.98 19.92
CA GLY A 293 3.77 10.62 21.18
C GLY A 293 4.83 11.70 20.97
N ARG A 294 4.58 12.88 21.52
CA ARG A 294 5.50 14.02 21.60
C ARG A 294 6.85 13.54 22.15
N THR A 295 7.86 13.49 21.29
CA THR A 295 9.25 13.39 21.71
C THR A 295 9.66 14.72 22.34
N THR A 296 9.86 14.68 23.65
CA THR A 296 10.53 15.73 24.41
C THR A 296 11.95 15.89 23.84
N LYS A 297 12.24 17.09 23.31
CA LYS A 297 13.60 17.55 23.02
C LYS A 297 14.45 17.33 24.28
N ARG A 298 15.38 16.38 24.23
CA ARG A 298 16.51 16.31 25.16
C ARG A 298 17.74 16.75 24.37
N ALA A 299 18.38 17.80 24.85
CA ALA A 299 19.52 18.45 24.23
C ALA A 299 20.67 17.45 24.00
N THR A 300 21.13 17.38 22.75
CA THR A 300 22.35 16.70 22.34
C THR A 300 23.55 17.54 22.77
N ALA A 301 24.38 16.98 23.65
CA ALA A 301 25.75 17.45 23.87
C ALA A 301 26.67 16.92 22.74
N PRO A 302 27.77 17.60 22.40
CA PRO A 302 28.66 17.19 21.32
C PRO A 302 29.44 15.93 21.72
N LEU A 303 29.47 14.93 20.84
CA LEU A 303 30.34 13.76 20.98
C LEU A 303 31.80 14.12 20.62
N PRO A 304 32.81 13.55 21.27
CA PRO A 304 34.21 13.76 20.90
C PRO A 304 34.60 12.97 19.64
N GLU A 305 35.44 13.56 18.80
CA GLU A 305 36.02 12.95 17.59
C GLU A 305 36.86 11.70 17.93
N PRO A 306 36.75 10.61 17.15
CA PRO A 306 37.61 9.44 17.34
C PRO A 306 38.98 9.63 16.66
N ALA A 307 40.04 9.34 17.41
CA ALA A 307 41.42 9.29 16.93
C ALA A 307 41.64 8.11 15.93
N PRO A 308 42.64 8.19 15.04
CA PRO A 308 42.83 7.22 13.96
C PRO A 308 43.33 5.87 14.50
N SER A 309 42.56 4.81 14.23
CA SER A 309 42.94 3.43 14.58
C SER A 309 43.93 2.86 13.57
N ALA A 310 45.06 2.38 14.10
CA ALA A 310 46.03 1.55 13.42
C ALA A 310 45.44 0.20 12.93
N ALA A 311 46.17 -0.42 12.00
CA ALA A 311 45.82 -1.65 11.27
C ALA A 311 45.37 -2.84 12.16
N PRO A 312 44.49 -3.73 11.64
CA PRO A 312 43.95 -4.83 12.42
C PRO A 312 44.93 -6.02 12.44
N THR A 313 45.30 -6.47 13.63
CA THR A 313 45.87 -7.81 13.84
C THR A 313 45.22 -8.41 15.08
N GLU A 314 44.70 -9.63 14.92
CA GLU A 314 44.22 -10.57 15.96
C GLU A 314 42.97 -10.21 16.80
N ARG A 315 41.82 -10.03 16.12
CA ARG A 315 40.55 -10.57 16.64
C ARG A 315 40.13 -11.69 15.70
N GLY A 316 40.00 -12.93 16.20
CA GLY A 316 39.63 -14.08 15.39
C GLY A 316 38.33 -13.83 14.62
N ALA A 317 38.36 -13.97 13.30
CA ALA A 317 37.22 -13.71 12.44
C ALA A 317 36.03 -14.64 12.81
N LEU A 318 34.82 -14.06 12.88
CA LEU A 318 33.58 -14.82 13.04
C LEU A 318 33.21 -15.54 11.74
N LEU A 319 33.45 -14.89 10.60
CA LEU A 319 33.33 -15.46 9.27
C LEU A 319 34.61 -15.12 8.50
N SER A 320 35.22 -16.13 7.88
CA SER A 320 36.40 -15.97 7.03
C SER A 320 36.23 -16.80 5.76
N LEU A 321 36.22 -16.12 4.62
CA LEU A 321 36.26 -16.67 3.27
C LEU A 321 37.69 -16.56 2.75
N ARG A 322 38.24 -17.65 2.18
CA ARG A 322 39.58 -17.67 1.59
C ARG A 322 39.53 -18.30 0.21
N ASP A 323 39.91 -17.55 -0.83
CA ASP A 323 39.87 -17.95 -2.25
C ASP A 323 38.54 -18.64 -2.63
N LEU A 324 37.41 -18.11 -2.14
CA LEU A 324 36.11 -18.71 -2.37
C LEU A 324 35.73 -18.60 -3.85
N ALA A 325 35.56 -19.75 -4.51
CA ALA A 325 35.04 -19.86 -5.87
C ALA A 325 33.76 -20.70 -5.89
N VAL A 326 32.72 -20.16 -6.55
CA VAL A 326 31.41 -20.83 -6.68
C VAL A 326 31.08 -20.95 -8.15
N ALA A 327 30.69 -22.16 -8.59
CA ALA A 327 30.30 -22.40 -9.96
C ALA A 327 29.03 -23.25 -10.07
N TYR A 328 28.32 -23.08 -11.18
CA TYR A 328 27.10 -23.79 -11.51
C TYR A 328 27.29 -24.67 -12.73
N THR A 329 26.85 -25.92 -12.63
CA THR A 329 26.72 -26.81 -13.80
C THR A 329 25.45 -26.46 -14.56
N LEU A 330 25.60 -26.10 -15.83
CA LEU A 330 24.51 -25.77 -16.75
C LEU A 330 23.91 -27.04 -17.38
N PRO A 331 22.69 -26.99 -17.94
CA PRO A 331 22.04 -28.15 -18.57
C PRO A 331 22.82 -28.76 -19.74
N ASP A 332 23.70 -27.98 -20.38
CA ASP A 332 24.59 -28.42 -21.46
C ASP A 332 25.87 -29.12 -20.93
N GLY A 333 25.99 -29.28 -19.61
CA GLY A 333 27.14 -29.88 -18.93
C GLY A 333 28.33 -28.93 -18.75
N THR A 334 28.26 -27.69 -19.25
CA THR A 334 29.30 -26.70 -19.02
C THR A 334 29.21 -26.14 -17.59
N THR A 335 30.35 -25.71 -17.05
CA THR A 335 30.40 -25.11 -15.71
C THR A 335 30.63 -23.61 -15.83
N LYS A 336 29.77 -22.81 -15.20
CA LYS A 336 29.90 -21.34 -15.14
C LYS A 336 30.26 -20.91 -13.74
N GLU A 337 31.47 -20.38 -13.58
CA GLU A 337 31.90 -19.75 -12.32
C GLU A 337 31.19 -18.40 -12.17
N VAL A 338 30.63 -18.16 -10.98
CA VAL A 338 29.86 -16.95 -10.63
C VAL A 338 30.48 -16.16 -9.47
N VAL A 339 31.35 -16.78 -8.69
CA VAL A 339 32.20 -16.13 -7.68
C VAL A 339 33.64 -16.57 -7.95
N HIS A 340 34.56 -15.61 -8.08
CA HIS A 340 35.89 -15.82 -8.65
C HIS A 340 37.02 -15.60 -7.65
N GLY A 341 37.12 -16.44 -6.62
CA GLY A 341 38.22 -16.43 -5.66
C GLY A 341 38.22 -15.19 -4.78
N ILE A 342 37.24 -15.09 -3.87
CA ILE A 342 37.09 -13.93 -2.97
C ILE A 342 37.62 -14.22 -1.56
N ASP A 343 38.27 -13.22 -0.98
CA ASP A 343 38.70 -13.20 0.42
C ASP A 343 37.87 -12.18 1.20
N LEU A 344 37.23 -12.61 2.28
CA LEU A 344 36.34 -11.76 3.07
C LEU A 344 36.35 -12.16 4.54
N ASP A 345 36.54 -11.18 5.41
CA ASP A 345 36.55 -11.37 6.87
C ASP A 345 35.52 -10.46 7.55
N LEU A 346 34.79 -11.05 8.49
CA LEU A 346 33.85 -10.38 9.38
C LEU A 346 34.18 -10.77 10.83
N ALA A 347 34.40 -9.77 11.67
CA ALA A 347 34.70 -9.92 13.08
C ALA A 347 33.43 -10.03 13.94
N PRO A 348 33.49 -10.65 15.14
CA PRO A 348 32.37 -10.63 16.08
C PRO A 348 31.90 -9.19 16.39
N GLY A 349 30.59 -8.96 16.34
CA GLY A 349 30.00 -7.64 16.56
C GLY A 349 30.21 -6.64 15.42
N GLU A 350 30.78 -7.04 14.28
CA GLU A 350 30.93 -6.16 13.10
C GLU A 350 29.69 -6.25 12.19
N ILE A 351 29.29 -5.12 11.60
CA ILE A 351 28.36 -5.07 10.47
C ILE A 351 29.16 -4.83 9.19
N LEU A 352 29.20 -5.84 8.32
CA LEU A 352 29.89 -5.79 7.03
C LEU A 352 28.84 -5.73 5.90
N GLY A 353 28.87 -4.67 5.11
CA GLY A 353 28.06 -4.55 3.90
C GLY A 353 28.70 -5.26 2.71
N LEU A 354 27.97 -6.17 2.06
CA LEU A 354 28.33 -6.73 0.76
C LEU A 354 27.44 -6.11 -0.31
N VAL A 355 28.02 -5.26 -1.16
CA VAL A 355 27.30 -4.35 -2.06
C VAL A 355 27.66 -4.61 -3.51
N GLY A 356 26.75 -4.36 -4.44
CA GLY A 356 27.03 -4.48 -5.88
C GLY A 356 25.77 -4.61 -6.71
N GLU A 357 25.92 -4.61 -8.03
CA GLU A 357 24.81 -4.73 -8.99
C GLU A 357 24.07 -6.06 -8.86
N SER A 358 22.84 -6.12 -9.37
CA SER A 358 22.10 -7.38 -9.47
C SER A 358 22.90 -8.40 -10.28
N GLY A 359 22.99 -9.65 -9.80
CA GLY A 359 23.78 -10.70 -10.44
C GLY A 359 25.30 -10.65 -10.18
N SER A 360 25.81 -9.76 -9.33
CA SER A 360 27.25 -9.67 -9.05
C SER A 360 27.85 -10.82 -8.22
N GLY A 361 27.02 -11.73 -7.69
CA GLY A 361 27.45 -12.89 -6.90
C GLY A 361 27.24 -12.79 -5.38
N LYS A 362 26.58 -11.73 -4.88
CA LYS A 362 26.36 -11.49 -3.44
C LYS A 362 25.56 -12.60 -2.75
N THR A 363 24.38 -12.92 -3.29
CA THR A 363 23.52 -13.99 -2.75
C THR A 363 24.21 -15.36 -2.82
N GLN A 364 25.01 -15.61 -3.85
CA GLN A 364 25.79 -16.86 -3.95
C GLN A 364 26.89 -16.94 -2.90
N THR A 365 27.53 -15.81 -2.60
CA THR A 365 28.45 -15.70 -1.47
C THR A 365 27.75 -16.00 -0.16
N ALA A 366 26.59 -15.39 0.11
CA ALA A 366 25.78 -15.67 1.30
C ALA A 366 25.34 -17.14 1.41
N PHE A 367 24.88 -17.74 0.32
CA PHE A 367 24.43 -19.13 0.30
C PHE A 367 25.57 -20.13 0.45
N SER A 368 26.78 -19.81 -0.02
CA SER A 368 27.97 -20.62 0.25
C SER A 368 28.29 -20.69 1.75
N VAL A 369 28.10 -19.59 2.49
CA VAL A 369 28.28 -19.54 3.96
C VAL A 369 27.25 -20.42 4.69
N LEU A 370 26.01 -20.45 4.19
CA LEU A 370 24.94 -21.26 4.74
C LEU A 370 24.99 -22.74 4.28
N GLY A 371 25.76 -23.05 3.23
CA GLY A 371 25.79 -24.35 2.58
C GLY A 371 24.47 -24.71 1.87
N ILE A 372 23.74 -23.72 1.35
CA ILE A 372 22.42 -23.90 0.69
C ILE A 372 22.45 -23.45 -0.78
N LEU A 373 23.58 -23.62 -1.45
CA LEU A 373 23.68 -23.30 -2.87
C LEU A 373 22.58 -24.05 -3.66
N PRO A 374 21.85 -23.36 -4.56
CA PRO A 374 20.86 -23.98 -5.44
C PRO A 374 21.43 -25.15 -6.24
N ASP A 375 20.54 -26.02 -6.73
CA ASP A 375 20.91 -27.19 -7.53
C ASP A 375 21.89 -26.84 -8.66
N GLY A 376 22.92 -27.69 -8.81
CA GLY A 376 24.02 -27.47 -9.74
C GLY A 376 25.12 -26.52 -9.23
N GLY A 377 24.88 -25.79 -8.13
CA GLY A 377 25.83 -24.90 -7.50
C GLY A 377 26.79 -25.62 -6.56
N THR A 378 28.10 -25.41 -6.72
CA THR A 378 29.12 -25.98 -5.84
C THR A 378 30.24 -24.98 -5.56
N VAL A 379 30.84 -25.11 -4.39
CA VAL A 379 32.11 -24.45 -4.08
C VAL A 379 33.22 -25.24 -4.77
N THR A 380 33.82 -24.69 -5.82
CA THR A 380 34.83 -25.38 -6.63
C THR A 380 36.23 -25.28 -6.01
N ARG A 381 36.49 -24.21 -5.28
CA ARG A 381 37.76 -23.94 -4.61
C ARG A 381 37.55 -22.99 -3.43
N GLY A 382 38.50 -23.01 -2.49
CA GLY A 382 38.54 -22.12 -1.34
C GLY A 382 38.05 -22.77 -0.05
N SER A 383 37.97 -21.95 0.98
CA SER A 383 37.55 -22.33 2.34
C SER A 383 36.55 -21.30 2.87
N VAL A 384 35.57 -21.79 3.63
CA VAL A 384 34.56 -20.97 4.29
C VAL A 384 34.49 -21.39 5.75
N THR A 385 34.95 -20.54 6.64
CA THR A 385 34.95 -20.83 8.09
C THR A 385 33.96 -19.92 8.81
N VAL A 386 33.08 -20.52 9.62
CA VAL A 386 32.11 -19.82 10.46
C VAL A 386 32.31 -20.23 11.90
N ALA A 387 32.59 -19.27 12.78
CA ALA A 387 32.87 -19.50 14.19
C ALA A 387 33.92 -20.61 14.44
N GLY A 388 34.94 -20.69 13.57
CA GLY A 388 36.00 -21.70 13.61
C GLY A 388 35.65 -23.07 13.00
N THR A 389 34.46 -23.23 12.43
CA THR A 389 34.05 -24.47 11.75
C THR A 389 34.14 -24.31 10.23
N GLU A 390 34.83 -25.23 9.55
CA GLU A 390 34.86 -25.29 8.09
C GLU A 390 33.50 -25.75 7.55
N ILE A 391 32.98 -25.02 6.57
CA ILE A 391 31.67 -25.20 5.95
C ILE A 391 31.80 -26.00 4.65
N VAL A 392 32.89 -25.83 3.89
CA VAL A 392 33.09 -26.52 2.62
C VAL A 392 33.30 -28.03 2.88
N GLY A 393 32.50 -28.86 2.22
CA GLY A 393 32.53 -30.33 2.41
C GLY A 393 31.95 -30.81 3.74
N LEU A 394 31.31 -29.94 4.52
CA LEU A 394 30.70 -30.32 5.78
C LEU A 394 29.47 -31.22 5.53
N PRO A 395 29.31 -32.35 6.25
CA PRO A 395 28.14 -33.20 6.07
C PRO A 395 26.84 -32.48 6.46
N GLU A 396 25.73 -32.74 5.74
CA GLU A 396 24.44 -32.05 5.96
C GLU A 396 23.91 -32.13 7.40
N LYS A 397 24.21 -33.21 8.13
CA LYS A 397 23.87 -33.32 9.56
C LYS A 397 24.54 -32.22 10.40
N ARG A 398 25.79 -31.86 10.08
CA ARG A 398 26.53 -30.80 10.76
C ARG A 398 26.13 -29.41 10.25
N HIS A 399 25.82 -29.23 8.97
CA HIS A 399 25.22 -27.98 8.48
C HIS A 399 23.92 -27.65 9.23
N ARG A 400 23.01 -28.63 9.36
CA ARG A 400 21.75 -28.45 10.10
C ARG A 400 21.95 -28.04 11.56
N ALA A 401 23.02 -28.49 12.21
CA ALA A 401 23.33 -28.11 13.59
C ALA A 401 23.83 -26.66 13.70
N LEU A 402 24.47 -26.12 12.66
CA LEU A 402 24.97 -24.73 12.60
C LEU A 402 23.87 -23.73 12.21
N ARG A 403 22.98 -24.11 11.29
CA ARG A 403 21.88 -23.26 10.82
C ARG A 403 20.90 -23.00 11.97
N GLY A 404 20.56 -21.73 12.18
CA GLY A 404 19.71 -21.25 13.26
C GLY A 404 20.46 -20.98 14.57
N SER A 405 21.40 -21.85 14.98
CA SER A 405 22.09 -21.74 16.28
C SER A 405 23.40 -20.94 16.24
N VAL A 406 24.12 -20.99 15.11
CA VAL A 406 25.40 -20.28 14.92
C VAL A 406 25.24 -19.24 13.81
N VAL A 407 24.63 -19.62 12.70
CA VAL A 407 24.34 -18.73 11.56
C VAL A 407 22.84 -18.70 11.29
N ALA A 408 22.29 -17.50 11.16
CA ALA A 408 20.91 -17.29 10.78
C ALA A 408 20.80 -16.47 9.49
N TYR A 409 19.66 -16.57 8.84
CA TYR A 409 19.39 -15.94 7.56
C TYR A 409 18.07 -15.18 7.60
N VAL A 410 18.10 -13.93 7.15
CA VAL A 410 16.92 -13.10 6.87
C VAL A 410 16.84 -12.91 5.37
N PRO A 411 15.82 -13.48 4.70
CA PRO A 411 15.67 -13.41 3.25
C PRO A 411 15.18 -12.03 2.78
N GLN A 412 15.38 -11.78 1.48
CA GLN A 412 15.01 -10.56 0.75
C GLN A 412 13.51 -10.23 0.83
N GLU A 413 12.63 -11.21 0.61
CA GLU A 413 11.19 -10.96 0.54
C GLU A 413 10.42 -11.55 1.73
N PRO A 414 9.81 -10.72 2.60
CA PRO A 414 9.26 -11.23 3.84
C PRO A 414 8.06 -12.14 3.68
N MET A 415 7.17 -11.81 2.74
CA MET A 415 5.87 -12.47 2.61
C MET A 415 5.97 -13.83 1.92
N SER A 416 6.90 -14.00 0.97
CA SER A 416 7.13 -15.25 0.24
C SER A 416 7.91 -16.28 1.07
N ASN A 417 8.61 -15.84 2.13
CA ASN A 417 9.41 -16.71 3.00
C ASN A 417 8.68 -17.19 4.27
N LEU A 418 7.47 -16.68 4.53
CA LEU A 418 6.60 -17.20 5.59
C LEU A 418 5.56 -18.13 4.98
N ASP A 419 5.39 -19.33 5.53
CA ASP A 419 4.41 -20.28 5.02
C ASP A 419 2.98 -19.77 5.30
N PRO A 420 2.16 -19.47 4.27
CA PRO A 420 0.85 -18.87 4.44
C PRO A 420 -0.17 -19.84 5.08
N ALA A 421 0.11 -21.15 5.09
CA ALA A 421 -0.75 -22.17 5.69
C ALA A 421 -0.60 -22.26 7.22
N PHE A 422 0.46 -21.66 7.78
CA PHE A 422 0.75 -21.72 9.21
C PHE A 422 0.71 -20.34 9.86
N THR A 423 0.26 -20.29 11.11
CA THR A 423 0.34 -19.06 11.91
C THR A 423 1.79 -18.64 12.16
N ILE A 424 2.03 -17.36 12.39
CA ILE A 424 3.36 -16.85 12.77
C ILE A 424 3.89 -17.59 14.00
N GLY A 425 3.03 -17.81 14.99
CA GLY A 425 3.41 -18.48 16.23
C GLY A 425 3.85 -19.93 16.02
N SER A 426 3.20 -20.68 15.14
CA SER A 426 3.66 -22.05 14.81
C SER A 426 5.04 -22.04 14.16
N GLN A 427 5.29 -21.10 13.25
CA GLN A 427 6.57 -20.99 12.54
C GLN A 427 7.70 -20.55 13.47
N LEU A 428 7.44 -19.69 14.45
CA LEU A 428 8.44 -19.27 15.45
C LEU A 428 8.69 -20.32 16.54
N VAL A 429 7.69 -21.12 16.88
CA VAL A 429 7.82 -22.18 17.90
C VAL A 429 8.61 -23.38 17.38
N GLU A 430 8.49 -23.72 16.11
CA GLU A 430 9.16 -24.88 15.53
C GLU A 430 10.69 -24.89 15.70
N PRO A 431 11.45 -23.84 15.31
CA PRO A 431 12.91 -23.84 15.49
C PRO A 431 13.31 -23.90 16.97
N LEU A 432 12.57 -23.22 17.86
CA LEU A 432 12.81 -23.26 19.31
C LEU A 432 12.65 -24.67 19.90
N ARG A 433 11.75 -25.48 19.34
CA ARG A 433 11.54 -26.86 19.80
C ARG A 433 12.56 -27.81 19.19
N THR A 434 12.85 -27.65 17.90
CA THR A 434 13.68 -28.59 17.14
C THR A 434 15.18 -28.36 17.37
N VAL A 435 15.60 -27.10 17.55
CA VAL A 435 17.02 -26.74 17.76
C VAL A 435 17.37 -26.65 19.25
N LEU A 436 16.54 -25.99 20.06
CA LEU A 436 16.82 -25.79 21.49
C LEU A 436 16.17 -26.84 22.41
N GLY A 437 15.35 -27.74 21.87
CA GLY A 437 14.68 -28.80 22.66
C GLY A 437 13.62 -28.29 23.64
N LEU A 438 13.16 -27.04 23.50
CA LEU A 438 12.21 -26.45 24.44
C LEU A 438 10.85 -27.14 24.41
N ARG A 439 10.17 -27.19 25.56
CA ARG A 439 8.77 -27.64 25.61
C ARG A 439 7.88 -26.61 24.93
N ARG A 440 6.73 -27.05 24.41
CA ARG A 440 5.80 -26.19 23.65
C ARG A 440 5.41 -24.90 24.40
N ALA A 441 5.19 -24.97 25.72
CA ALA A 441 4.83 -23.81 26.53
C ALA A 441 5.99 -22.81 26.69
N GLU A 442 7.21 -23.31 26.91
CA GLU A 442 8.44 -22.52 27.01
C GLU A 442 8.77 -21.86 25.66
N ALA A 443 8.70 -22.63 24.57
CA ALA A 443 8.91 -22.14 23.21
C ALA A 443 7.90 -21.03 22.84
N ARG A 444 6.62 -21.20 23.22
CA ARG A 444 5.60 -20.16 23.02
C ARG A 444 5.96 -18.87 23.77
N THR A 445 6.38 -18.99 25.02
CA THR A 445 6.75 -17.84 25.86
C THR A 445 7.92 -17.09 25.23
N ARG A 446 8.97 -17.82 24.86
CA ARG A 446 10.15 -17.25 24.20
C ARG A 446 9.85 -16.64 22.83
N ALA A 447 8.98 -17.25 22.03
CA ALA A 447 8.52 -16.67 20.77
C ALA A 447 7.79 -15.34 20.96
N LEU A 448 6.94 -15.22 21.99
CA LEU A 448 6.29 -13.96 22.32
C LEU A 448 7.29 -12.89 22.79
N ASP A 449 8.30 -13.28 23.58
CA ASP A 449 9.37 -12.36 24.00
C ASP A 449 10.20 -11.87 22.81
N LEU A 450 10.49 -12.74 21.83
CA LEU A 450 11.17 -12.36 20.59
C LEU A 450 10.34 -11.36 19.79
N LEU A 451 9.03 -11.60 19.64
CA LEU A 451 8.10 -10.67 18.98
C LEU A 451 8.08 -9.30 19.68
N ARG A 452 8.13 -9.27 21.01
CA ARG A 452 8.26 -8.03 21.80
C ARG A 452 9.59 -7.33 21.53
N ALA A 453 10.69 -8.08 21.54
CA ALA A 453 12.04 -7.54 21.33
C ALA A 453 12.20 -6.89 19.94
N VAL A 454 11.61 -7.47 18.91
CA VAL A 454 11.59 -6.88 17.56
C VAL A 454 10.53 -5.77 17.39
N GLY A 455 9.83 -5.39 18.46
CA GLY A 455 8.89 -4.27 18.49
C GLY A 455 7.55 -4.53 17.81
N ILE A 456 7.05 -5.77 17.81
CA ILE A 456 5.66 -6.05 17.41
C ILE A 456 4.70 -5.48 18.48
N PRO A 457 3.76 -4.58 18.13
CA PRO A 457 2.93 -3.90 19.12
C PRO A 457 1.95 -4.81 19.89
N ASP A 458 1.44 -5.85 19.24
CA ASP A 458 0.53 -6.83 19.83
C ASP A 458 1.05 -8.25 19.49
N PRO A 459 2.06 -8.73 20.25
CA PRO A 459 2.71 -10.02 20.03
C PRO A 459 1.71 -11.17 20.06
N GLU A 460 0.74 -11.15 20.97
CA GLU A 460 -0.24 -12.23 21.15
C GLU A 460 -1.21 -12.32 19.97
N ARG A 461 -1.58 -11.19 19.36
CA ARG A 461 -2.34 -11.19 18.11
C ARG A 461 -1.47 -11.64 16.94
N ALA A 462 -0.27 -11.06 16.78
CA ALA A 462 0.63 -11.43 15.68
C ALA A 462 0.99 -12.92 15.71
N PHE A 463 1.23 -13.48 16.89
CA PHE A 463 1.50 -14.90 17.10
C PHE A 463 0.36 -15.80 16.59
N ARG A 464 -0.89 -15.35 16.66
CA ARG A 464 -2.06 -16.09 16.16
C ARG A 464 -2.41 -15.75 14.71
N ALA A 465 -1.80 -14.71 14.16
CA ALA A 465 -2.05 -14.27 12.81
C ALA A 465 -1.37 -15.19 11.80
N TYR A 466 -1.91 -15.21 10.59
CA TYR A 466 -1.24 -15.76 9.41
C TYR A 466 -0.40 -14.67 8.73
N PRO A 467 0.58 -15.03 7.87
CA PRO A 467 1.40 -14.05 7.16
C PRO A 467 0.60 -12.99 6.41
N HIS A 468 -0.50 -13.38 5.75
CA HIS A 468 -1.38 -12.47 5.01
C HIS A 468 -2.22 -11.52 5.89
N GLU A 469 -2.16 -11.65 7.22
CA GLU A 469 -2.90 -10.82 8.16
C GLU A 469 -2.03 -9.74 8.83
N ILE A 470 -0.74 -9.67 8.48
CA ILE A 470 0.23 -8.69 8.99
C ILE A 470 0.82 -7.84 7.86
N SER A 471 1.25 -6.61 8.15
CA SER A 471 1.90 -5.73 7.16
C SER A 471 3.31 -6.24 6.79
N GLY A 472 3.85 -5.83 5.64
CA GLY A 472 5.22 -6.18 5.22
C GLY A 472 6.29 -5.88 6.27
N GLY A 473 6.25 -4.70 6.91
CA GLY A 473 7.17 -4.36 8.00
C GLY A 473 7.03 -5.24 9.25
N MET A 474 5.82 -5.71 9.56
CA MET A 474 5.59 -6.69 10.63
C MET A 474 6.13 -8.07 10.22
N ALA A 475 5.93 -8.49 8.97
CA ALA A 475 6.46 -9.74 8.44
C ALA A 475 7.99 -9.74 8.48
N GLN A 476 8.63 -8.62 8.12
CA GLN A 476 10.09 -8.46 8.23
C GLN A 476 10.57 -8.58 9.67
N ARG A 477 9.91 -7.91 10.62
CA ARG A 477 10.22 -8.04 12.06
C ARG A 477 10.04 -9.48 12.55
N VAL A 478 9.01 -10.19 12.07
CA VAL A 478 8.78 -11.60 12.37
C VAL A 478 9.92 -12.48 11.84
N LEU A 479 10.39 -12.26 10.61
CA LEU A 479 11.53 -13.00 10.07
C LEU A 479 12.81 -12.75 10.87
N ILE A 480 13.07 -11.49 11.25
CA ILE A 480 14.18 -11.15 12.14
C ILE A 480 14.03 -11.87 13.49
N ALA A 481 12.84 -11.90 14.07
CA ALA A 481 12.57 -12.65 15.31
C ALA A 481 12.81 -14.16 15.13
N GLY A 482 12.43 -14.73 13.98
CA GLY A 482 12.67 -16.12 13.64
C GLY A 482 14.17 -16.42 13.50
N ALA A 483 14.90 -15.59 12.78
CA ALA A 483 16.36 -15.69 12.62
C ALA A 483 17.08 -15.60 13.97
N MET A 484 16.63 -14.71 14.86
CA MET A 484 17.20 -14.52 16.20
C MET A 484 16.72 -15.53 17.24
N SER A 485 15.81 -16.45 16.88
CA SER A 485 15.12 -17.30 17.85
C SER A 485 16.04 -18.22 18.64
N CYS A 486 17.11 -18.70 18.00
CA CYS A 486 18.09 -19.62 18.56
C CYS A 486 19.42 -18.95 18.92
N ASP A 487 19.41 -17.61 19.05
CA ASP A 487 20.55 -16.79 19.49
C ASP A 487 21.83 -16.99 18.66
N PRO A 488 21.77 -16.76 17.33
CA PRO A 488 22.90 -16.97 16.44
C PRO A 488 24.05 -16.00 16.73
N ARG A 489 25.27 -16.38 16.32
CA ARG A 489 26.45 -15.51 16.37
C ARG A 489 26.61 -14.66 15.11
N LEU A 490 26.21 -15.20 13.97
CA LEU A 490 26.26 -14.56 12.65
C LEU A 490 24.85 -14.44 12.07
N LEU A 491 24.47 -13.25 11.63
CA LEU A 491 23.25 -13.00 10.88
C LEU A 491 23.60 -12.57 9.46
N ILE A 492 23.09 -13.30 8.48
CA ILE A 492 23.12 -12.89 7.07
C ILE A 492 21.78 -12.26 6.76
N ALA A 493 21.77 -10.99 6.42
CA ALA A 493 20.56 -10.25 6.07
C ALA A 493 20.64 -9.88 4.58
N ASP A 494 19.87 -10.58 3.74
CA ASP A 494 19.81 -10.31 2.32
C ASP A 494 18.68 -9.33 2.03
N GLU A 495 19.04 -8.13 1.58
CA GLU A 495 18.13 -7.03 1.25
C GLU A 495 17.01 -6.79 2.29
N PRO A 496 17.32 -6.66 3.59
CA PRO A 496 16.33 -6.74 4.66
C PRO A 496 15.36 -5.55 4.72
N THR A 497 15.53 -4.56 3.85
CA THR A 497 14.68 -3.36 3.78
C THR A 497 14.07 -3.16 2.40
N THR A 498 14.26 -4.10 1.47
CA THR A 498 13.66 -4.01 0.14
C THR A 498 12.14 -4.10 0.23
N ALA A 499 11.44 -3.44 -0.69
CA ALA A 499 9.97 -3.38 -0.73
C ALA A 499 9.27 -2.83 0.54
N LEU A 500 10.01 -2.14 1.42
CA LEU A 500 9.46 -1.43 2.58
C LEU A 500 9.48 0.08 2.34
N ASP A 501 8.52 0.81 2.95
CA ASP A 501 8.56 2.27 2.92
C ASP A 501 9.75 2.82 3.72
N VAL A 502 10.20 4.04 3.38
CA VAL A 502 11.40 4.67 3.96
C VAL A 502 11.35 4.73 5.50
N ARG A 503 10.15 4.88 6.09
CA ARG A 503 10.00 4.93 7.54
C ARG A 503 10.17 3.56 8.17
N VAL A 504 9.52 2.53 7.63
CA VAL A 504 9.68 1.15 8.11
C VAL A 504 11.12 0.67 7.92
N GLN A 505 11.77 1.01 6.80
CA GLN A 505 13.19 0.75 6.56
C GLN A 505 14.05 1.28 7.72
N ALA A 506 13.92 2.56 8.09
CA ALA A 506 14.68 3.14 9.20
C ALA A 506 14.46 2.40 10.53
N GLU A 507 13.23 1.95 10.79
CA GLU A 507 12.90 1.17 11.99
C GLU A 507 13.57 -0.22 11.98
N ILE A 508 13.65 -0.88 10.82
CA ILE A 508 14.33 -2.17 10.65
C ILE A 508 15.86 -2.01 10.83
N LEU A 509 16.47 -0.99 10.24
CA LEU A 509 17.91 -0.73 10.40
C LEU A 509 18.26 -0.44 11.86
N ALA A 510 17.44 0.37 12.55
CA ALA A 510 17.60 0.62 13.98
C ALA A 510 17.44 -0.65 14.82
N LEU A 511 16.56 -1.59 14.43
CA LEU A 511 16.43 -2.89 15.08
C LEU A 511 17.72 -3.73 14.92
N LEU A 512 18.27 -3.81 13.71
CA LEU A 512 19.52 -4.54 13.47
C LEU A 512 20.69 -3.95 14.28
N ARG A 513 20.80 -2.62 14.34
CA ARG A 513 21.81 -1.92 15.15
C ARG A 513 21.71 -2.29 16.63
N ARG A 514 20.49 -2.25 17.20
CA ARG A 514 20.26 -2.65 18.59
C ARG A 514 20.61 -4.12 18.84
N LEU A 515 20.21 -5.03 17.94
CA LEU A 515 20.51 -6.46 18.09
C LEU A 515 22.02 -6.73 18.06
N ARG A 516 22.77 -6.01 17.23
CA ARG A 516 24.24 -6.04 17.20
C ARG A 516 24.85 -5.57 18.52
N GLU A 517 24.41 -4.42 19.03
CA GLU A 517 24.92 -3.85 20.29
C GLU A 517 24.60 -4.72 21.52
N GLU A 518 23.37 -5.22 21.62
CA GLU A 518 22.92 -5.98 22.80
C GLU A 518 23.50 -7.40 22.86
N ARG A 519 23.80 -8.01 21.70
CA ARG A 519 24.17 -9.44 21.61
C ARG A 519 25.55 -9.71 21.04
N GLY A 520 26.30 -8.69 20.63
CA GLY A 520 27.59 -8.87 19.94
C GLY A 520 27.46 -9.63 18.61
N LEU A 521 26.30 -9.53 17.98
CA LEU A 521 25.95 -10.23 16.73
C LEU A 521 26.80 -9.67 15.57
N GLY A 522 27.49 -10.56 14.85
CA GLY A 522 28.09 -10.18 13.56
C GLY A 522 27.04 -10.22 12.46
N ILE A 523 27.00 -9.19 11.61
CA ILE A 523 25.98 -9.05 10.56
C ILE A 523 26.65 -8.91 9.20
N LEU A 524 26.40 -9.87 8.30
CA LEU A 524 26.68 -9.71 6.87
C LEU A 524 25.43 -9.15 6.20
N LEU A 525 25.46 -7.87 5.86
CA LEU A 525 24.37 -7.17 5.21
C LEU A 525 24.57 -7.20 3.70
N VAL A 526 23.78 -7.99 2.99
CA VAL A 526 23.77 -7.99 1.52
C VAL A 526 22.75 -6.96 1.05
N THR A 527 23.18 -5.97 0.27
CA THR A 527 22.28 -4.91 -0.22
C THR A 527 22.81 -4.29 -1.50
N HIS A 528 21.93 -3.70 -2.31
CA HIS A 528 22.33 -2.84 -3.42
C HIS A 528 22.22 -1.34 -3.06
N ASN A 529 21.73 -1.00 -1.87
CA ASN A 529 21.49 0.39 -1.46
C ASN A 529 22.67 0.94 -0.64
N LEU A 530 23.43 1.86 -1.23
CA LEU A 530 24.57 2.50 -0.57
C LEU A 530 24.18 3.44 0.59
N GLY A 531 22.97 4.01 0.58
CA GLY A 531 22.46 4.79 1.71
C GLY A 531 22.23 3.95 2.97
N VAL A 532 21.77 2.70 2.82
CA VAL A 532 21.66 1.74 3.93
C VAL A 532 23.04 1.41 4.50
N VAL A 533 24.02 1.27 3.61
CA VAL A 533 25.40 0.96 3.97
C VAL A 533 26.03 2.10 4.75
N ALA A 534 25.80 3.34 4.30
CA ALA A 534 26.25 4.55 4.96
C ALA A 534 25.69 4.69 6.39
N ASP A 535 24.44 4.27 6.61
CA ASP A 535 23.80 4.36 7.92
C ASP A 535 24.27 3.23 8.87
N LEU A 536 24.39 1.98 8.40
CA LEU A 536 24.46 0.82 9.30
C LEU A 536 25.83 0.11 9.34
N CYS A 537 26.62 0.12 8.27
CA CYS A 537 27.79 -0.76 8.15
C CYS A 537 29.08 -0.13 8.73
N ASP A 538 29.89 -0.95 9.42
CA ASP A 538 31.24 -0.56 9.85
C ASP A 538 32.22 -0.62 8.66
N ARG A 539 32.11 -1.69 7.86
CA ARG A 539 32.93 -1.96 6.67
C ARG A 539 32.08 -2.33 5.47
N VAL A 540 32.63 -2.15 4.28
CA VAL A 540 31.97 -2.42 3.00
C VAL A 540 32.91 -3.19 2.09
N ALA A 541 32.37 -4.21 1.44
CA ALA A 541 32.98 -4.94 0.36
C ALA A 541 32.10 -4.78 -0.89
N VAL A 542 32.64 -4.16 -1.93
CA VAL A 542 31.95 -3.94 -3.21
C VAL A 542 32.28 -5.10 -4.13
N MET A 543 31.24 -5.73 -4.68
CA MET A 543 31.30 -6.92 -5.50
C MET A 543 30.78 -6.62 -6.91
N SER A 544 31.58 -6.91 -7.93
CA SER A 544 31.22 -6.76 -9.34
C SER A 544 31.70 -7.96 -10.13
N GLY A 545 30.83 -8.49 -11.01
CA GLY A 545 31.14 -9.63 -11.87
C GLY A 545 31.77 -10.82 -11.14
N GLY A 546 31.30 -11.16 -9.94
CA GLY A 546 31.82 -12.31 -9.18
C GLY A 546 33.07 -12.04 -8.34
N ARG A 547 33.61 -10.81 -8.33
CA ARG A 547 34.86 -10.44 -7.63
C ARG A 547 34.61 -9.32 -6.62
N LEU A 548 35.38 -9.30 -5.53
CA LEU A 548 35.47 -8.13 -4.67
C LEU A 548 36.41 -7.13 -5.33
N VAL A 549 35.87 -5.97 -5.70
CA VAL A 549 36.61 -4.92 -6.42
C VAL A 549 37.17 -3.86 -5.47
N GLU A 550 36.49 -3.64 -4.35
CA GLU A 550 36.93 -2.68 -3.34
C GLU A 550 36.48 -3.12 -1.95
N THR A 551 37.31 -2.90 -0.93
CA THR A 551 36.95 -3.17 0.47
C THR A 551 37.60 -2.14 1.37
N GLY A 552 36.83 -1.64 2.34
CA GLY A 552 37.31 -0.62 3.27
C GLY A 552 36.28 -0.31 4.35
N THR A 553 36.54 0.73 5.15
CA THR A 553 35.49 1.29 6.02
C THR A 553 34.39 1.90 5.16
N ALA A 554 33.15 1.95 5.67
CA ALA A 554 32.05 2.57 4.94
C ALA A 554 32.36 4.01 4.54
N GLU A 555 32.96 4.78 5.45
CA GLU A 555 33.38 6.16 5.19
C GLU A 555 34.39 6.26 4.03
N GLN A 556 35.42 5.43 4.02
CA GLN A 556 36.44 5.44 2.97
C GLN A 556 35.87 5.09 1.60
N VAL A 557 35.06 4.02 1.52
CA VAL A 557 34.52 3.52 0.25
C VAL A 557 33.47 4.49 -0.31
N LEU A 558 32.69 5.15 0.54
CA LEU A 558 31.63 6.07 0.12
C LEU A 558 32.16 7.47 -0.23
N HIS A 559 33.16 7.99 0.48
CA HIS A 559 33.68 9.35 0.26
C HIS A 559 34.93 9.41 -0.63
N ALA A 560 35.74 8.35 -0.66
CA ALA A 560 36.96 8.29 -1.44
C ALA A 560 37.08 6.96 -2.22
N PRO A 561 36.08 6.60 -3.05
CA PRO A 561 36.09 5.36 -3.82
C PRO A 561 37.27 5.32 -4.80
N ARG A 562 38.03 4.22 -4.77
CA ARG A 562 39.19 4.01 -5.65
C ARG A 562 38.80 3.26 -6.92
N ASP A 563 37.91 2.28 -6.81
CA ASP A 563 37.55 1.45 -7.94
C ASP A 563 36.56 2.19 -8.89
N PRO A 564 36.73 2.08 -10.21
CA PRO A 564 35.79 2.65 -11.17
C PRO A 564 34.35 2.15 -11.03
N CYS A 565 34.14 0.88 -10.66
CA CYS A 565 32.80 0.32 -10.46
C CYS A 565 32.14 0.91 -9.20
N THR A 566 32.88 1.07 -8.10
CA THR A 566 32.38 1.75 -6.90
C THR A 566 31.95 3.18 -7.21
N ARG A 567 32.77 3.92 -7.98
CA ARG A 567 32.41 5.27 -8.45
C ARG A 567 31.13 5.27 -9.29
N ALA A 568 31.02 4.37 -10.26
CA ALA A 568 29.82 4.25 -11.10
C ALA A 568 28.56 3.92 -10.27
N LEU A 569 28.67 3.09 -9.25
CA LEU A 569 27.57 2.77 -8.32
C LEU A 569 27.13 3.99 -7.50
N LEU A 570 28.09 4.78 -7.01
CA LEU A 570 27.82 6.03 -6.28
C LEU A 570 27.19 7.09 -7.19
N ASP A 571 27.72 7.27 -8.40
CA ASP A 571 27.20 8.22 -9.40
C ASP A 571 25.76 7.87 -9.84
N ALA A 572 25.36 6.60 -9.71
CA ALA A 572 24.00 6.15 -9.99
C ALA A 572 22.99 6.52 -8.89
N VAL A 573 23.45 6.90 -7.68
CA VAL A 573 22.58 7.34 -6.58
C VAL A 573 22.22 8.82 -6.77
N LEU A 574 20.96 9.08 -7.12
CA LEU A 574 20.46 10.42 -7.51
C LEU A 574 20.00 11.28 -6.32
N ASP A 575 20.73 11.31 -5.21
CA ASP A 575 20.25 12.02 -4.00
C ASP A 575 20.36 13.55 -4.10
N ASP A 576 21.18 14.09 -5.04
CA ASP A 576 21.38 15.54 -5.25
C ASP A 576 21.29 15.99 -6.73
N VAL A 577 20.76 15.13 -7.60
CA VAL A 577 20.70 15.45 -9.04
C VAL A 577 19.40 16.20 -9.35
N PRO A 578 19.44 17.38 -10.01
CA PRO A 578 18.24 18.08 -10.43
C PRO A 578 17.33 17.17 -11.23
N ALA A 579 16.01 17.30 -11.03
CA ALA A 579 15.00 16.49 -11.70
C ALA A 579 15.31 16.37 -13.19
N ARG A 580 15.36 15.13 -13.71
CA ARG A 580 15.62 14.88 -15.14
C ARG A 580 14.63 15.70 -15.97
N ALA A 581 15.15 16.38 -16.99
CA ALA A 581 14.32 17.05 -17.97
C ALA A 581 13.29 16.05 -18.57
N PRO A 582 12.12 16.53 -19.02
CA PRO A 582 11.10 15.68 -19.65
C PRO A 582 11.75 14.76 -20.69
N TRP A 583 11.43 13.47 -20.63
CA TRP A 583 11.97 12.50 -21.56
C TRP A 583 11.74 12.96 -23.00
N GLN A 584 12.82 13.23 -23.71
CA GLN A 584 12.79 13.51 -25.13
C GLN A 584 13.07 12.19 -25.85
N PRO A 585 12.20 11.74 -26.77
CA PRO A 585 12.52 10.60 -27.61
C PRO A 585 13.82 10.88 -28.34
N THR A 586 14.85 10.06 -28.12
CA THR A 586 16.02 10.05 -28.99
C THR A 586 15.51 9.79 -30.41
N PRO A 587 15.79 10.64 -31.41
CA PRO A 587 15.47 10.34 -32.79
C PRO A 587 16.06 8.96 -33.09
N ALA A 588 15.21 8.02 -33.49
CA ALA A 588 15.67 6.72 -33.92
C ALA A 588 16.78 6.97 -34.95
N ALA A 589 17.99 6.46 -34.67
CA ALA A 589 19.08 6.51 -35.63
C ALA A 589 18.51 5.95 -36.93
N ALA A 590 18.43 6.81 -37.94
CA ALA A 590 17.89 6.44 -39.24
C ALA A 590 18.59 5.15 -39.67
N THR A 591 17.79 4.09 -39.78
CA THR A 591 18.17 2.86 -40.46
C THR A 591 18.77 3.27 -41.80
N LYS A 592 20.09 3.12 -41.91
CA LYS A 592 20.76 3.04 -43.21
C LYS A 592 20.31 1.72 -43.82
N ASP A 593 19.14 1.72 -44.43
CA ASP A 593 18.82 0.73 -45.42
C ASP A 593 19.31 1.21 -46.78
N ALA A 594 20.11 0.32 -47.35
CA ALA A 594 20.47 0.20 -48.75
C ALA A 594 19.29 0.60 -49.67
N THR A 595 19.56 1.11 -50.87
CA THR A 595 19.71 0.18 -51.99
C THR A 595 20.61 0.74 -53.11
N ALA A 596 21.27 -0.21 -53.77
CA ALA A 596 21.63 -0.15 -55.17
C ALA A 596 20.41 0.08 -56.08
#